data_AF-A0A938MZV3-F1
#
_entry.id   AF-A0A938MZV3-F1
#
_cell.length_a   1.000
_cell.length_b   1.000
_cell.length_c   1.000
_cell.angle_alpha   90.00
_cell.angle_beta   90.00
_cell.angle_gamma   90.00
#
_symmetry.space_group_name_H-M   'P 1'
#
loop_
_entity.id
_entity.type
_entity.pdbx_description
1 polymer ?
#
loop_
_entity_poly.entity_id
_entity_poly.type
_entity_poly.pdbx_seq_one_letter_code
_entity_poly.pdbx_strand_id
1 'polypeptide(L)' 'MLRRLLLVLVFALFVLLVSFAVLVGGYALADVTDDAPGAKVLWWTAMGCLMLIVMDVLLLVGVLGVTALIHSDQRNPPSP' A
#
# COMPACT_ATOMS: atom_id res chain seq x y z
N MET A 1 9.01 -0.08 -19.12
CA MET A 1 9.22 0.53 -17.79
C MET A 1 8.05 0.32 -16.84
N LEU A 2 6.80 0.44 -17.30
CA LEU A 2 5.59 0.23 -16.51
C LEU A 2 5.53 -1.12 -15.76
N ARG A 3 5.93 -2.22 -16.40
CA ARG A 3 5.96 -3.56 -15.77
C ARG A 3 6.90 -3.64 -14.56
N ARG A 4 8.04 -2.93 -14.59
CA ARG A 4 8.96 -2.84 -13.44
C ARG A 4 8.33 -2.02 -12.31
N LEU A 5 7.66 -0.92 -12.65
CA LEU A 5 6.97 -0.08 -11.68
C LEU A 5 5.88 -0.87 -10.96
N LEU A 6 5.01 -1.56 -11.70
CA LEU A 6 3.98 -2.45 -11.11
C LEU A 6 4.58 -3.51 -10.18
N LEU A 7 5.68 -4.17 -10.58
CA LEU A 7 6.34 -5.16 -9.71
C LEU A 7 6.88 -4.52 -8.42
N VAL A 8 7.45 -3.32 -8.51
CA VAL A 8 7.96 -2.61 -7.33
C VAL A 8 6.83 -2.21 -6.40
N LEU A 9 5.71 -1.68 -6.92
CA LEU A 9 4.57 -1.32 -6.08
C LEU A 9 3.93 -2.56 -5.42
N VAL A 10 3.68 -3.63 -6.18
CA VAL A 10 3.12 -4.86 -5.58
C VAL A 10 4.03 -5.43 -4.49
N PHE A 11 5.35 -5.40 -4.72
CA PHE A 11 6.32 -5.81 -3.70
C PHE A 11 6.33 -4.88 -2.49
N ALA A 12 6.31 -3.56 -2.71
CA ALA A 12 6.24 -2.56 -1.65
C ALA A 12 4.96 -2.72 -0.82
N LEU A 13 3.81 -2.96 -1.46
CA LEU A 13 2.55 -3.25 -0.80
C LEU A 13 2.66 -4.45 0.14
N PHE A 14 3.27 -5.54 -0.33
CA PHE A 14 3.46 -6.73 0.50
C PHE A 14 4.34 -6.45 1.72
N VAL A 15 5.46 -5.73 1.52
CA VAL A 15 6.35 -5.33 2.60
C VAL A 15 5.64 -4.42 3.60
N LEU A 16 4.84 -3.46 3.11
CA LEU A 16 4.05 -2.57 3.95
C LEU A 16 3.00 -3.32 4.76
N LEU A 17 2.30 -4.30 4.17
CA LEU A 17 1.33 -5.13 4.88
C LEU A 17 1.98 -5.96 5.99
N VAL A 18 3.13 -6.58 5.71
CA VAL A 18 3.89 -7.34 6.73
C VAL A 18 4.35 -6.41 7.84
N SER A 19 4.87 -5.23 7.48
CA SER A 19 5.33 -4.23 8.46
C SER A 19 4.18 -3.74 9.34
N PHE A 20 3.02 -3.46 8.74
CA PHE A 20 1.81 -3.07 9.47
C PHE A 20 1.35 -4.16 10.44
N ALA A 21 1.33 -5.42 10.00
CA ALA A 21 0.97 -6.55 10.86
C ALA A 21 1.93 -6.68 12.06
N VAL A 22 3.24 -6.49 11.84
CA VAL A 22 4.24 -6.49 12.92
C VAL A 22 4.04 -5.31 13.87
N LEU A 23 3.76 -4.12 13.37
CA LEU A 23 3.50 -2.93 14.20
C LEU A 23 2.25 -3.10 15.06
N VAL A 24 1.16 -3.61 14.48
CA VAL A 24 -0.08 -3.89 15.21
C VAL A 24 0.11 -5.02 16.24
N GLY A 25 0.86 -6.07 15.87
CA GLY A 25 1.20 -7.15 16.79
C GLY A 25 2.06 -6.67 17.96
N GLY A 26 3.04 -5.81 17.68
CA GLY A 26 3.86 -5.17 18.71
C GLY A 26 3.04 -4.24 19.61
N TYR A 27 2.09 -3.49 19.04
CA TYR A 27 1.17 -2.64 19.80
C TYR A 27 0.35 -3.48 20.79
N ALA A 28 -0.24 -4.58 20.33
CA ALA A 28 -1.00 -5.48 21.19
C ALA A 28 -0.15 -6.09 22.31
N LEU A 29 1.13 -6.39 22.04
CA LEU A 29 2.07 -6.85 23.05
C LEU A 29 2.36 -5.77 24.09
N ALA A 30 2.65 -4.54 23.64
CA ALA A 30 2.97 -3.40 24.49
C ALA A 30 1.79 -3.02 25.39
N ASP A 31 0.57 -3.08 24.85
CA ASP A 31 -0.69 -2.83 25.57
C ASP A 31 -0.89 -3.84 26.71
N VAL A 32 -0.61 -5.13 26.46
CA VAL A 32 -0.68 -6.18 27.49
C VAL A 32 0.40 -6.04 28.57
N THR A 33 1.57 -5.47 28.23
CA THR A 33 2.66 -5.26 29.18
C THR A 33 2.57 -3.94 29.97
N ASP A 34 1.48 -3.18 29.83
CA ASP A 34 1.25 -1.88 30.47
C ASP A 34 2.32 -0.83 30.09
N ASP A 35 2.98 -1.00 28.94
CA ASP A 35 3.93 -0.05 28.37
C ASP A 35 3.18 1.01 27.54
N ALA A 36 2.47 1.89 28.25
CA ALA A 36 1.70 2.98 27.66
C ALA A 36 2.48 3.88 26.67
N PRO A 37 3.74 4.30 26.91
CA PRO A 37 4.47 5.09 25.92
C PRO A 37 4.86 4.26 24.69
N GLY A 38 5.27 3.00 24.87
CA GLY A 38 5.55 2.07 23.76
C GLY A 38 4.33 1.85 22.88
N ALA A 39 3.18 1.52 23.48
CA ALA A 39 1.92 1.33 22.77
C ALA A 39 1.51 2.57 21.96
N LYS A 40 1.65 3.77 22.54
CA LYS A 40 1.32 5.02 21.83
C LYS A 40 2.22 5.26 20.63
N VAL A 41 3.53 5.03 20.75
CA VAL A 41 4.46 5.19 19.61
C VAL A 41 4.17 4.17 18.52
N LEU A 42 3.96 2.90 18.88
CA LEU A 42 3.62 1.85 17.92
C LEU A 42 2.29 2.12 17.20
N TRP A 43 1.31 2.71 17.89
CA TRP A 43 0.05 3.08 17.27
C TRP A 43 0.20 4.20 16.22
N TRP A 44 1.00 5.22 16.53
CA TRP A 44 1.27 6.31 15.59
C TRP A 44 2.08 5.84 14.38
N THR A 45 3.05 4.96 14.57
CA THR A 45 3.81 4.38 13.45
C THR A 45 2.95 3.42 12.61
N ALA A 46 2.07 2.63 13.23
CA ALA A 46 1.09 1.81 12.51
C ALA A 46 0.16 2.68 11.65
N MET A 47 -0.30 3.81 12.18
CA MET A 47 -1.14 4.75 11.43
C MET A 47 -0.39 5.37 10.24
N GLY A 48 0.89 5.72 10.41
CA GLY A 48 1.74 6.17 9.31
C GLY A 48 1.93 5.10 8.24
N CYS A 49 2.16 3.84 8.65
CA CYS A 49 2.28 2.71 7.75
C CYS A 49 0.98 2.45 6.98
N LEU A 50 -0.18 2.57 7.64
CA LEU A 50 -1.49 2.47 7.00
C LEU A 50 -1.67 3.53 5.91
N MET A 51 -1.24 4.78 6.17
CA MET A 51 -1.31 5.84 5.17
C MET A 51 -0.45 5.54 3.94
N LEU A 52 0.75 4.97 4.14
CA LEU A 52 1.60 4.52 3.03
C LEU A 52 0.98 3.38 2.22
N ILE A 53 0.32 2.42 2.88
CA ILE A 53 -0.45 1.35 2.19
C ILE A 53 -1.51 1.97 1.29
N VAL A 54 -2.28 2.93 1.80
CA VAL A 54 -3.33 3.60 1.02
C VAL A 54 -2.73 4.31 -0.20
N MET A 55 -1.63 5.04 -0.03
CA MET A 55 -0.95 5.70 -1.15
C MET A 55 -0.45 4.71 -2.20
N ASP A 56 0.13 3.58 -1.77
CA ASP A 56 0.63 2.55 -2.69
C ASP A 56 -0.52 1.90 -3.49
N VAL A 57 -1.64 1.58 -2.83
CA VAL A 57 -2.85 1.07 -3.49
C VAL A 57 -3.41 2.07 -4.49
N LEU A 58 -3.48 3.36 -4.13
CA LEU A 58 -3.95 4.41 -5.05
C LEU A 58 -3.07 4.52 -6.30
N LEU A 59 -1.74 4.42 -6.13
CA LEU A 59 -0.82 4.41 -7.26
C LEU A 59 -0.96 3.15 -8.11
N LEU A 60 -1.13 1.98 -7.51
CA LEU A 60 -1.40 0.73 -8.24
C LEU A 60 -2.67 0.85 -9.07
N VAL A 61 -3.77 1.30 -8.46
CA VAL A 61 -5.06 1.50 -9.13
C VAL A 61 -4.94 2.54 -10.24
N GLY A 62 -4.24 3.66 -9.99
CA GLY A 62 -4.02 4.70 -11.00
C GLY A 62 -3.24 4.18 -12.20
N VAL A 63 -2.13 3.46 -11.97
CA VAL A 63 -1.31 2.87 -13.03
C VAL A 63 -2.09 1.81 -13.82
N LEU A 64 -2.81 0.92 -13.13
CA LEU A 64 -3.66 -0.09 -13.76
C LEU A 64 -4.79 0.55 -14.57
N GLY A 65 -5.44 1.57 -14.03
CA GLY A 65 -6.52 2.32 -14.69
C GLY A 65 -6.06 3.01 -15.96
N VAL A 66 -4.95 3.77 -15.91
CA VAL A 66 -4.36 4.41 -17.10
C VAL A 66 -3.98 3.37 -18.15
N THR A 67 -3.42 2.23 -17.73
CA THR A 67 -3.03 1.15 -18.65
C THR A 67 -4.24 0.52 -19.33
N ALA A 68 -5.32 0.30 -18.57
CA ALA A 68 -6.58 -0.23 -19.09
C ALA A 68 -7.22 0.73 -20.10
N LEU A 69 -7.21 2.04 -19.80
CA LEU A 69 -7.71 3.08 -20.72
C LEU A 69 -6.92 3.10 -22.03
N ILE A 70 -5.58 3.11 -21.98
CA ILE A 70 -4.73 3.07 -23.18
C ILE A 70 -4.99 1.80 -24.01
N HIS A 71 -5.12 0.63 -23.36
CA HIS A 71 -5.45 -0.61 -24.06
C HIS A 71 -6.84 -0.59 -24.70
N SER A 72 -7.82 0.07 -24.09
CA SER A 72 -9.18 0.17 -24.63
C SER A 72 -9.26 1.08 -25.85
N ASP A 73 -8.52 2.19 -25.85
CA ASP A 73 -8.45 3.15 -26.97
C ASP A 73 -7.84 2.50 -28.22
N GLN A 74 -6.77 1.72 -28.07
CA GLN A 74 -6.16 0.98 -29.18
C GLN A 74 -7.04 -0.15 -29.74
N ARG A 75 -7.94 -0.70 -28.92
CA ARG A 75 -8.87 -1.75 -29.35
C ARG A 75 -10.05 -1.20 -30.15
N ASN A 76 -10.41 0.07 -29.99
CA ASN A 76 -11.57 0.68 -30.65
C ASN A 76 -11.14 1.93 -31.45
N PRO A 77 -10.38 1.74 -32.55
CA PRO A 77 -9.96 2.86 -33.38
C PRO A 77 -11.18 3.61 -33.93
N PRO A 78 -11.16 4.94 -33.99
CA PRO A 78 -12.27 5.71 -34.52
C PRO A 78 -12.59 5.26 -35.95
N SER A 79 -13.82 4.81 -36.18
CA SER A 79 -14.33 4.52 -37.52
C SER A 79 -14.42 5.83 -38.33
N PRO A 80 -14.05 5.81 -39.62
CA PRO A 80 -13.97 7.01 -40.48
C PRO A 80 -15.31 7.71 -40.67
#